data_AF-A0A958KZ45-F1
#
_entry.id   AF-A0A958KZ45-F1
#
_cell.length_a   1.000
_cell.length_b   1.000
_cell.length_c   1.000
_cell.angle_alpha   90.00
_cell.angle_beta   90.00
_cell.angle_gamma   90.00
#
_symmetry.space_group_name_H-M   'P 1'
#
loop_
_entity.id
_entity.type
_entity.pdbx_description
1 polymer ?
#
loop_
_entity_poly.entity_id
_entity_poly.type
_entity_poly.pdbx_seq_one_letter_code
_entity_poly.pdbx_strand_id
1 'polypeptide(L)'
;MESTATESIKDEILAVLSHPEAEDGLYLRNFLFLHFEDERPEVHASSKQLMRALNELIRDGDIRIASFDDQVVFRLKSPLVEPMATAEGLL
;
A
#
# COMPACT_ATOMS: atom_id res chain seq x y z
N MET A 1 -6.81 17.84 -17.76
CA MET A 1 -5.63 18.05 -16.88
C MET A 1 -5.83 17.24 -15.60
N GLU A 2 -6.01 15.93 -15.72
CA GLU A 2 -6.42 15.06 -14.59
C GLU A 2 -5.29 14.12 -14.12
N SER A 3 -4.16 14.09 -14.83
CA SER A 3 -3.08 13.13 -14.63
C SER A 3 -2.21 13.46 -13.41
N THR A 4 -1.87 14.73 -13.20
CA THR A 4 -0.98 15.16 -12.11
C THR A 4 -1.58 15.01 -10.71
N ALA A 5 -2.90 15.21 -10.58
CA ALA A 5 -3.59 15.03 -9.30
C ALA A 5 -3.73 13.56 -8.89
N THR A 6 -3.71 12.63 -9.87
CA THR A 6 -3.76 11.20 -9.57
C THR A 6 -2.38 10.69 -9.14
N GLU A 7 -1.32 11.19 -9.78
CA GLU A 7 0.07 10.85 -9.41
C GLU A 7 0.40 11.30 -7.99
N SER A 8 0.03 12.53 -7.60
CA SER A 8 0.27 13.00 -6.22
C SER A 8 -0.44 12.14 -5.17
N ILE A 9 -1.65 11.65 -5.46
CA ILE A 9 -2.39 10.76 -4.55
C ILE A 9 -1.71 9.39 -4.44
N LYS A 10 -1.12 8.89 -5.52
CA LYS A 10 -0.36 7.64 -5.49
C LYS A 10 0.86 7.76 -4.58
N ASP A 11 1.61 8.86 -4.70
CA ASP A 11 2.75 9.14 -3.84
C ASP A 11 2.35 9.22 -2.36
N GLU A 12 1.23 9.88 -2.03
CA GLU A 12 0.68 9.93 -0.67
C GLU A 12 0.32 8.53 -0.16
N ILE A 13 -0.37 7.70 -0.96
CA ILE A 13 -0.71 6.33 -0.60
C ILE A 13 0.55 5.50 -0.33
N LEU A 14 1.58 5.63 -1.16
CA LEU A 14 2.84 4.92 -0.99
C LEU A 14 3.58 5.39 0.26
N ALA A 15 3.58 6.69 0.56
CA ALA A 15 4.15 7.24 1.78
C ALA A 15 3.44 6.67 3.03
N VAL A 16 2.11 6.62 3.00
CA VAL A 16 1.30 6.02 4.07
C VAL A 16 1.62 4.54 4.27
N LEU A 17 1.68 3.77 3.19
CA LEU A 17 1.97 2.34 3.24
C LEU A 17 3.44 2.01 3.58
N SER A 18 4.34 2.98 3.48
CA SER A 18 5.74 2.88 3.89
C SER A 18 5.95 3.17 5.38
N HIS A 19 4.92 3.67 6.08
CA HIS A 19 5.01 3.99 7.49
C HIS A 19 5.05 2.71 8.35
N PRO A 20 5.81 2.67 9.48
CA PRO A 20 5.86 1.50 10.36
C PRO A 20 4.48 1.04 10.87
N GLU A 21 3.55 1.97 11.10
CA GLU A 21 2.18 1.64 11.52
C GLU A 21 1.36 0.91 10.44
N ALA A 22 1.84 0.86 9.19
CA ALA A 22 1.21 0.17 8.07
C ALA A 22 1.91 -1.16 7.73
N GLU A 23 2.76 -1.71 8.61
CA GLU A 23 3.54 -2.95 8.39
C GLU A 23 2.66 -4.14 7.96
N ASP A 24 1.53 -4.34 8.65
CA ASP A 24 0.54 -5.39 8.33
C ASP A 24 -0.38 -5.02 7.14
N GLY A 25 -0.25 -3.79 6.64
CA GLY A 25 -1.13 -3.18 5.67
C GLY A 25 -2.26 -2.36 6.30
N LEU A 26 -3.03 -1.70 5.45
CA LEU A 26 -4.11 -0.80 5.86
C LEU A 26 -5.45 -1.20 5.26
N TYR A 27 -6.49 -1.11 6.07
CA TYR A 27 -7.87 -1.14 5.56
C TYR A 27 -8.16 0.09 4.72
N LEU A 28 -9.06 -0.04 3.74
CA LEU A 28 -9.48 1.10 2.90
C LEU A 28 -9.90 2.33 3.73
N ARG A 29 -10.62 2.11 4.84
CA ARG A 29 -11.10 3.17 5.72
C ARG A 29 -9.96 3.94 6.40
N ASN A 30 -8.83 3.28 6.68
CA ASN A 30 -7.71 3.86 7.42
C ASN A 30 -6.87 4.82 6.57
N PHE A 31 -7.15 4.94 5.26
CA PHE A 31 -6.59 5.99 4.40
C PHE A 31 -7.37 7.31 4.51
N LEU A 32 -8.65 7.24 4.88
CA LEU A 32 -9.55 8.40 4.97
C LEU A 32 -9.74 8.88 6.42
N PHE A 33 -9.52 7.99 7.38
CA PHE A 33 -9.71 8.27 8.80
C PHE A 33 -8.42 7.89 9.54
N LEU A 34 -7.65 8.91 9.91
CA LEU A 34 -6.52 8.78 10.82
C LEU A 34 -7.03 8.90 12.25
N HIS A 35 -6.49 8.05 13.14
CA HIS A 35 -6.73 8.21 14.56
C HIS A 35 -5.91 9.39 15.10
N PHE A 36 -6.32 9.98 16.22
CA PHE A 36 -5.60 11.14 16.80
C PHE A 36 -4.14 10.83 17.18
N GLU A 37 -3.85 9.56 17.49
CA GLU A 37 -2.52 9.07 17.86
C GLU A 37 -1.70 8.60 16.65
N ASP A 38 -2.26 8.69 15.45
CA ASP A 38 -1.69 8.15 14.22
C ASP A 38 -0.70 9.13 13.61
N GLU A 39 0.56 8.74 13.47
CA GLU A 39 1.59 9.60 12.90
C GLU A 39 1.73 9.42 11.38
N ARG A 40 0.90 8.58 10.76
CA ARG A 40 0.91 8.37 9.31
C ARG A 40 0.53 9.66 8.57
N PRO A 41 1.14 9.92 7.40
CA PRO A 41 0.74 11.06 6.58
C PRO A 41 -0.73 10.93 6.13
N GLU A 42 -1.39 12.07 5.90
CA GLU A 42 -2.77 12.07 5.39
C GLU A 42 -2.79 11.90 3.87
N VAL A 43 -3.79 11.17 3.35
CA VAL A 43 -4.06 11.10 1.91
C VAL A 43 -5.17 12.08 1.55
N HIS A 44 -4.84 13.07 0.72
CA HIS A 44 -5.77 14.13 0.33
C HIS A 44 -6.55 13.72 -0.93
N ALA A 45 -7.50 12.81 -0.76
CA ALA A 45 -8.29 12.29 -1.86
C ALA A 45 -9.76 12.10 -1.49
N SER A 46 -10.66 12.36 -2.46
CA SER A 46 -12.01 11.81 -2.36
C SER A 46 -11.99 10.28 -2.46
N SER A 47 -13.00 9.60 -1.92
CA SER A 47 -13.08 8.13 -1.99
C SER A 47 -12.99 7.60 -3.42
N LYS A 48 -13.52 8.32 -4.42
CA LYS A 48 -13.42 7.93 -5.83
C LYS A 48 -11.99 8.04 -6.37
N GLN A 49 -11.26 9.10 -6.01
CA GLN A 49 -9.86 9.28 -6.42
C GLN A 49 -8.95 8.26 -5.72
N LEU A 50 -9.16 8.03 -4.43
CA LEU A 50 -8.43 7.02 -3.65
C LEU A 50 -8.59 5.63 -4.29
N MET A 51 -9.83 5.21 -4.56
CA MET A 51 -10.09 3.90 -5.19
C MET A 51 -9.47 3.77 -6.58
N ARG A 52 -9.45 4.85 -7.37
CA ARG A 52 -8.79 4.86 -8.67
C ARG A 52 -7.27 4.70 -8.51
N ALA A 53 -6.64 5.49 -7.63
CA ALA A 53 -5.21 5.44 -7.38
C ALA A 53 -4.76 4.07 -6.84
N LEU A 54 -5.50 3.49 -5.88
CA LEU A 54 -5.25 2.14 -5.38
C LEU A 54 -5.31 1.08 -6.48
N ASN A 55 -6.35 1.11 -7.34
CA ASN A 55 -6.47 0.17 -8.45
C ASN A 55 -5.31 0.31 -9.45
N GLU A 56 -4.89 1.54 -9.74
CA GLU A 56 -3.74 1.78 -10.61
C GLU A 56 -2.45 1.24 -9.97
N LEU A 57 -2.18 1.53 -8.68
CA LEU A 57 -1.01 0.99 -7.96
C LEU A 57 -0.99 -0.54 -7.86
N ILE A 58 -2.16 -1.18 -7.72
CA ILE A 58 -2.28 -2.64 -7.77
C ILE A 58 -1.93 -3.17 -9.15
N ARG A 59 -2.42 -2.51 -10.20
CA ARG A 59 -2.15 -2.90 -11.60
C ARG A 59 -0.69 -2.70 -11.96
N ASP A 60 -0.09 -1.60 -11.49
CA ASP A 60 1.31 -1.23 -11.73
C ASP A 60 2.25 -2.12 -10.87
N GLY A 61 1.71 -2.73 -9.80
CA GLY A 61 2.37 -3.74 -8.99
C GLY A 61 3.16 -3.19 -7.81
N ASP A 62 2.96 -1.92 -7.47
CA ASP A 62 3.61 -1.24 -6.34
C ASP A 62 3.00 -1.67 -5.00
N ILE A 63 1.71 -1.99 -5.00
CA ILE A 63 0.97 -2.47 -3.82
C ILE A 63 0.23 -3.76 -4.15
N ARG A 64 -0.17 -4.50 -3.12
CA ARG A 64 -0.97 -5.72 -3.24
C ARG A 64 -2.10 -5.75 -2.24
N ILE A 65 -3.17 -6.43 -2.62
CA ILE A 65 -4.25 -6.81 -1.71
C ILE A 65 -3.81 -8.04 -0.90
N ALA A 66 -4.07 -8.01 0.39
CA ALA A 66 -3.87 -9.14 1.29
C ALA A 66 -5.06 -9.34 2.21
N SER A 67 -5.03 -10.43 2.95
CA SER A 67 -6.01 -10.74 3.99
C SER A 67 -5.32 -10.65 5.35
N PHE A 68 -5.88 -9.86 6.25
CA PHE A 68 -5.49 -9.76 7.65
C PHE A 68 -6.76 -9.79 8.51
N ASP A 69 -6.83 -10.73 9.45
CA ASP A 69 -8.02 -10.95 10.29
C ASP A 69 -9.32 -11.12 9.46
N ASP A 70 -9.27 -11.97 8.42
CA ASP A 70 -10.35 -12.19 7.44
C ASP A 70 -10.86 -10.93 6.70
N GLN A 71 -10.13 -9.83 6.78
CA GLN A 71 -10.46 -8.56 6.13
C GLN A 71 -9.42 -8.17 5.07
N VAL A 72 -9.87 -7.36 4.10
CA VAL A 72 -9.04 -6.90 2.98
C VAL A 72 -8.17 -5.73 3.42
N VAL A 73 -6.85 -5.88 3.29
CA VAL A 73 -5.86 -4.83 3.53
C VAL A 73 -5.02 -4.57 2.29
N PHE A 74 -4.54 -3.34 2.17
CA PHE A 74 -3.60 -2.90 1.15
C PHE A 74 -2.22 -2.81 1.79
N ARG A 75 -1.21 -3.41 1.17
CA ARG A 75 0.17 -3.37 1.66
C ARG A 75 1.13 -3.10 0.52
N LEU A 76 2.29 -2.52 0.83
CA LEU A 76 3.38 -2.47 -0.13
C LEU A 76 3.69 -3.88 -0.63
N LYS A 77 4.10 -3.96 -1.89
CA LYS A 77 4.76 -5.16 -2.38
C LYS A 77 6.09 -5.27 -1.63
N SER A 78 6.14 -6.11 -0.60
CA SER A 78 7.41 -6.50 -0.01
C SER A 78 8.31 -6.98 -1.16
N PRO A 79 9.57 -6.54 -1.26
CA PRO A 79 10.50 -7.24 -2.11
C PRO A 79 10.44 -8.68 -1.65
N LEU A 80 10.06 -9.58 -2.56
CA LEU A 80 10.21 -11.00 -2.31
C LEU A 80 11.67 -11.15 -1.90
N VAL A 81 11.93 -11.39 -0.62
CA VAL A 81 13.04 -12.25 -0.27
C VAL A 81 12.60 -13.57 -0.89
N GLU A 82 12.90 -13.75 -2.18
CA GLU A 82 12.90 -15.08 -2.76
C GLU A 82 13.70 -15.89 -1.74
N PRO A 83 13.15 -17.01 -1.20
CA PRO A 83 13.99 -17.89 -0.43
C PRO A 83 15.16 -18.17 -1.36
N MET A 84 16.35 -17.67 -1.01
CA MET A 84 17.58 -18.15 -1.63
C MET A 84 17.48 -19.65 -1.43
N ALA A 85 17.08 -20.34 -2.49
CA ALA A 85 17.25 -21.76 -2.57
C ALA A 85 18.74 -21.91 -2.45
N THR A 86 19.18 -22.19 -1.22
CA THR A 86 20.52 -22.64 -0.94
C THR A 86 20.65 -23.91 -1.75
N ALA A 87 21.13 -23.76 -2.98
CA ALA A 87 21.77 -24.81 -3.73
C ALA A 87 23.07 -25.10 -2.99
N GLU A 88 22.96 -25.71 -1.81
CA GLU A 88 24.05 -26.49 -1.26
C GLU A 88 24.20 -27.72 -2.17
N GLY A 89 25.44 -27.93 -2.61
CA GLY A 89 25.87 -28.70 -3.78
C GLY A 89 25.27 -30.10 -3.93
N LEU A 90 25.17 -30.69 -5.12
CA LEU A 90 26.28 -30.92 -6.05
C LEU A 90 27.58 -31.28 -5.31
N LEU A 91 27.62 -32.48 -4.72
CA LEU A 91 28.53 -33.58 -5.06
C LEU A 91 28.34 -34.75 -4.09
#